data_AF-A0AAU4RPE6-F1
#
_entry.id   AF-A0AAU4RPE6-F1
#
_cell.length_a   1.000
_cell.length_b   1.000
_cell.length_c   1.000
_cell.angle_alpha   90.00
_cell.angle_beta   90.00
_cell.angle_gamma   90.00
#
_symmetry.space_group_name_H-M   'P 1'
#
loop_
_entity.id
_entity.type
_entity.pdbx_description
1 polymer ?
#
loop_
_entity_poly.entity_id
_entity_poly.type
_entity_poly.pdbx_seq_one_letter_code
_entity_poly.pdbx_strand_id
1 'polypeptide(L)'
;MKVEIQPDVRTIATQLGADAPYALKALAGQLADDPDMGQPSNVPGILNVTVDGDMFEDCPDLSVGYIREPDRIEIRFLKAVPTTEASTDVAHQEQEQSRDKDEPGDPVADAITVREVADAWRRIIGWLKHNAPDSYAALRAGASPAAIAALEEDLGIPIPVELRALWMLTAGDDGANGWGCLPRNMALMRFDEVSACYRLKMDAQAHQDPLNVGRPEEEQFTVWKATRIPIVARGPTDSTSGLYLDADSGYL
;
A
#
# COMPACT_ATOMS: atom_id res chain seq x y z
N MET A 1 -27.13 0.05 -10.63
CA MET A 1 -26.14 -0.69 -9.82
C MET A 1 -26.02 -0.04 -8.43
N LYS A 2 -25.72 -0.76 -7.34
CA LYS A 2 -25.58 -0.10 -6.01
C LYS A 2 -24.15 0.41 -5.83
N VAL A 3 -23.97 1.71 -5.65
CA VAL A 3 -22.64 2.32 -5.42
C VAL A 3 -22.47 2.64 -3.94
N GLU A 4 -21.41 2.13 -3.34
CA GLU A 4 -21.02 2.36 -1.95
C GLU A 4 -19.73 3.18 -1.91
N ILE A 5 -19.77 4.28 -1.14
CA ILE A 5 -18.63 5.17 -0.94
C ILE A 5 -18.15 4.95 0.49
N GLN A 6 -16.94 4.44 0.65
CA GLN A 6 -16.38 4.20 1.97
C GLN A 6 -16.30 5.51 2.79
N PRO A 7 -16.53 5.45 4.12
CA PRO A 7 -16.48 6.64 4.98
C PRO A 7 -15.16 7.41 4.86
N ASP A 8 -14.04 6.71 4.76
CA ASP A 8 -12.71 7.32 4.69
C ASP A 8 -12.52 8.10 3.38
N VAL A 9 -13.09 7.61 2.28
CA VAL A 9 -13.10 8.31 0.99
C VAL A 9 -13.91 9.62 1.06
N ARG A 10 -15.01 9.65 1.83
CA ARG A 10 -15.80 10.88 2.05
C ARG A 10 -15.01 11.91 2.87
N THR A 11 -14.25 11.44 3.85
CA THR A 11 -13.38 12.28 4.66
C THR A 11 -12.27 12.90 3.79
N ILE A 12 -11.60 12.10 2.96
CA ILE A 12 -10.59 12.56 2.01
C ILE A 12 -11.18 13.58 1.03
N ALA A 13 -12.37 13.31 0.48
CA ALA A 13 -13.02 14.25 -0.43
C ALA A 13 -13.23 15.63 0.21
N THR A 14 -13.60 15.67 1.49
CA THR A 14 -13.80 16.93 2.22
C THR A 14 -12.49 17.70 2.44
N GLN A 15 -11.35 17.01 2.45
CA GLN A 15 -10.02 17.61 2.60
C GLN A 15 -9.46 18.14 1.26
N LEU A 16 -9.88 17.58 0.13
CA LEU A 16 -9.37 17.94 -1.19
C LEU A 16 -10.01 19.20 -1.78
N GLY A 17 -11.18 19.61 -1.30
CA GLY A 17 -11.89 20.79 -1.79
C GLY A 17 -13.32 20.86 -1.29
N ALA A 18 -13.91 22.04 -1.32
CA ALA A 18 -15.29 22.24 -0.87
C ALA A 18 -16.30 21.47 -1.77
N ASP A 19 -16.00 21.38 -3.07
CA ASP A 19 -16.88 20.71 -4.05
C ASP A 19 -16.46 19.27 -4.38
N ALA A 20 -15.29 18.81 -3.90
CA ALA A 20 -14.84 17.43 -4.12
C ALA A 20 -15.84 16.35 -3.58
N PRO A 21 -16.53 16.54 -2.44
CA PRO A 21 -17.62 15.63 -2.03
C PRO A 21 -18.80 15.61 -3.00
N TYR A 22 -19.10 16.73 -3.67
CA TYR A 22 -20.16 16.82 -4.67
C TYR A 22 -19.74 16.14 -5.98
N ALA A 23 -18.51 16.37 -6.43
CA ALA A 23 -17.90 15.68 -7.57
C ALA A 23 -17.91 14.15 -7.37
N LEU A 24 -17.53 13.68 -6.18
CA LEU A 24 -17.56 12.26 -5.83
C LEU A 24 -18.98 11.68 -5.84
N LYS A 25 -19.98 12.46 -5.39
CA LYS A 25 -21.38 12.03 -5.43
C LYS A 25 -21.94 11.99 -6.85
N ALA A 26 -21.57 12.96 -7.70
CA ALA A 26 -21.94 12.98 -9.11
C ALA A 26 -21.35 11.76 -9.85
N LEU A 27 -20.08 11.46 -9.60
CA LEU A 27 -19.42 10.26 -10.13
C LEU A 27 -20.09 8.97 -9.66
N ALA A 28 -20.47 8.86 -8.39
CA ALA A 28 -21.20 7.70 -7.89
C ALA A 28 -22.55 7.50 -8.60
N GLY A 29 -23.20 8.58 -9.04
CA GLY A 29 -24.38 8.52 -9.90
C GLY A 29 -24.06 7.98 -11.28
N GLN A 30 -23.00 8.49 -11.92
CA GLN A 30 -22.55 8.01 -13.24
C GLN A 30 -22.16 6.53 -13.21
N LEU A 31 -21.44 6.07 -12.19
CA LEU A 31 -21.09 4.67 -12.01
C LEU A 31 -22.30 3.76 -11.78
N ALA A 32 -23.41 4.30 -11.24
CA ALA A 32 -24.63 3.53 -11.05
C ALA A 32 -25.33 3.23 -12.40
N ASP A 33 -25.17 4.12 -13.37
CA ASP A 33 -25.77 4.10 -14.71
C ASP A 33 -24.85 3.45 -15.75
N ASP A 34 -23.55 3.75 -15.71
CA ASP A 34 -22.49 3.19 -16.54
C ASP A 34 -21.33 2.64 -15.67
N PRO A 35 -21.41 1.35 -15.28
CA PRO A 35 -20.41 0.71 -14.43
C PRO A 35 -19.11 0.37 -15.17
N ASP A 36 -19.06 0.55 -16.50
CA ASP A 36 -17.94 0.18 -17.37
C ASP A 36 -17.11 1.40 -17.80
N MET A 37 -17.42 2.60 -17.30
CA MET A 37 -16.72 3.85 -17.64
C MET A 37 -15.27 3.94 -17.16
N GLY A 38 -14.85 3.07 -16.23
CA GLY A 38 -13.50 3.09 -15.66
C GLY A 38 -12.50 2.31 -16.49
N GLN A 39 -11.25 2.75 -16.49
CA GLN A 39 -10.15 2.02 -17.11
C GLN A 39 -9.46 1.08 -16.12
N PRO A 40 -8.94 -0.08 -16.55
CA PRO A 40 -8.13 -0.94 -15.71
C PRO A 40 -6.97 -0.13 -15.11
N SER A 41 -6.87 -0.13 -13.79
CA SER A 41 -5.72 0.43 -13.11
C SER A 41 -4.55 -0.56 -13.10
N ASN A 42 -3.38 -0.11 -12.66
CA ASN A 42 -2.24 -0.99 -12.37
C ASN A 42 -2.51 -1.95 -11.19
N VAL A 43 -3.65 -1.81 -10.50
CA VAL A 43 -4.08 -2.68 -9.41
C VAL A 43 -5.10 -3.72 -9.93
N PRO A 44 -4.83 -5.03 -9.78
CA PRO A 44 -5.73 -6.08 -10.23
C PRO A 44 -7.13 -5.95 -9.62
N GLY A 45 -8.15 -5.89 -10.48
CA GLY A 45 -9.56 -5.82 -10.07
C GLY A 45 -10.04 -4.43 -9.66
N ILE A 46 -9.21 -3.39 -9.78
CA ILE A 46 -9.61 -1.99 -9.57
C ILE A 46 -9.67 -1.26 -10.91
N LEU A 47 -10.80 -0.58 -11.11
CA LEU A 47 -11.03 0.35 -12.20
C LEU A 47 -10.80 1.78 -11.70
N ASN A 48 -10.16 2.60 -12.52
CA ASN A 48 -9.93 4.01 -12.26
C ASN A 48 -10.78 4.87 -13.19
N VAL A 49 -11.29 5.97 -12.64
CA VAL A 49 -11.97 7.01 -13.41
C VAL A 49 -11.46 8.36 -12.94
N THR A 50 -11.23 9.26 -13.90
CA THR A 50 -10.78 10.62 -13.63
C THR A 50 -11.97 11.56 -13.70
N VAL A 51 -12.09 12.42 -12.69
CA VAL A 51 -13.04 13.54 -12.69
C VAL A 51 -12.23 14.79 -12.95
N ASP A 52 -12.59 15.49 -14.02
CA ASP A 52 -12.02 16.79 -14.37
C ASP A 52 -12.49 17.82 -13.33
N GLY A 53 -11.52 18.43 -12.66
CA GLY A 53 -11.71 19.44 -11.62
C GLY A 53 -12.31 20.72 -12.17
N ASP A 54 -12.11 21.03 -13.46
CA ASP A 54 -12.65 22.24 -14.12
C ASP A 54 -14.18 22.24 -14.18
N MET A 55 -14.82 21.11 -13.90
CA MET A 55 -16.29 21.00 -13.82
C MET A 55 -16.88 21.48 -12.48
N PHE A 56 -16.05 21.76 -11.46
CA PHE A 56 -16.48 22.12 -10.10
C PHE A 56 -15.62 23.25 -9.51
N GLU A 57 -16.21 24.21 -8.79
CA GLU A 57 -15.43 25.30 -8.18
C GLU A 57 -14.66 24.75 -6.95
N ASP A 58 -13.38 25.10 -6.79
CA ASP A 58 -12.54 24.59 -5.69
C ASP A 58 -12.43 23.03 -5.63
N CYS A 59 -12.39 22.36 -6.78
CA CYS A 59 -12.12 20.93 -6.89
C CYS A 59 -10.88 20.69 -7.77
N PRO A 60 -9.83 20.02 -7.26
CA PRO A 60 -8.76 19.56 -8.14
C PRO A 60 -9.26 18.41 -9.03
N ASP A 61 -8.52 18.09 -10.08
CA ASP A 61 -8.70 16.84 -10.82
C ASP A 61 -8.65 15.66 -9.84
N LEU A 62 -9.60 14.75 -9.92
CA LEU A 62 -9.70 13.61 -9.02
C LEU A 62 -9.46 12.30 -9.77
N SER A 63 -8.62 11.43 -9.22
CA SER A 63 -8.53 10.02 -9.60
C SER A 63 -9.26 9.17 -8.58
N VAL A 64 -10.29 8.44 -9.03
CA VAL A 64 -11.15 7.62 -8.19
C VAL A 64 -11.00 6.15 -8.57
N GLY A 65 -10.62 5.34 -7.59
CA GLY A 65 -10.50 3.89 -7.74
C GLY A 65 -11.70 3.15 -7.15
N TYR A 66 -12.27 2.23 -7.92
CA TYR A 66 -13.41 1.43 -7.49
C TYR A 66 -13.29 -0.05 -7.89
N ILE A 67 -13.93 -0.90 -7.12
CA ILE A 67 -14.09 -2.33 -7.42
C ILE A 67 -15.52 -2.56 -7.93
N ARG A 68 -15.63 -3.34 -9.00
CA ARG A 68 -16.90 -3.79 -9.54
C ARG A 68 -17.17 -5.24 -9.13
N GLU A 69 -18.29 -5.44 -8.45
CA GLU A 69 -18.91 -6.74 -8.22
C GLU A 69 -20.21 -6.85 -9.05
N PRO A 70 -20.78 -8.07 -9.23
CA PRO A 70 -21.94 -8.27 -10.11
C PRO A 70 -23.16 -7.41 -9.77
N ASP A 71 -23.34 -7.01 -8.52
CA ASP A 71 -24.48 -6.24 -8.01
C ASP A 71 -24.11 -4.92 -7.34
N ARG A 72 -22.82 -4.66 -7.09
CA ARG A 72 -22.35 -3.44 -6.42
C ARG A 72 -21.04 -2.88 -6.97
N ILE A 73 -20.85 -1.59 -6.76
CA ILE A 73 -19.59 -0.87 -6.94
C ILE A 73 -19.17 -0.34 -5.58
N GLU A 74 -17.90 -0.52 -5.25
CA GLU A 74 -17.31 0.02 -4.03
C GLU A 74 -16.18 0.99 -4.39
N ILE A 75 -16.35 2.27 -4.06
CA ILE A 75 -15.29 3.27 -4.22
C ILE A 75 -14.31 3.11 -3.05
N ARG A 76 -13.06 2.78 -3.39
CA ARG A 76 -12.01 2.38 -2.44
C ARG A 76 -10.99 3.48 -2.17
N PHE A 77 -10.70 4.33 -3.15
CA PHE A 77 -9.76 5.43 -2.96
C PHE A 77 -10.08 6.63 -3.82
N LEU A 78 -9.57 7.78 -3.37
CA LEU A 78 -9.65 9.07 -4.01
C LEU A 78 -8.29 9.75 -3.89
N LYS A 79 -7.77 10.30 -4.98
CA LYS A 79 -6.52 11.07 -5.02
C LYS A 79 -6.72 12.31 -5.87
N ALA A 80 -6.10 13.44 -5.51
CA ALA A 80 -5.95 14.55 -6.44
C ALA A 80 -4.91 14.19 -7.52
N VAL A 81 -5.20 14.48 -8.78
CA VAL A 81 -4.22 14.43 -9.87
C VAL A 81 -3.46 15.76 -9.83
N PRO A 82 -2.12 15.76 -9.78
CA PRO A 82 -1.37 16.99 -9.85
C PRO A 82 -1.61 17.65 -11.21
N THR A 83 -2.26 18.82 -11.20
CA THR A 83 -2.55 19.64 -12.38
C THR A 83 -1.23 19.98 -13.06
N THR A 84 -0.96 19.33 -14.19
CA THR A 84 0.18 19.66 -15.04
C THR A 84 -0.25 20.82 -15.94
N GLU A 85 -0.19 22.05 -15.42
CA GLU A 85 -0.32 23.21 -16.30
C GLU A 85 0.89 23.27 -17.24
N ALA A 86 0.60 23.04 -18.52
CA ALA A 86 1.55 23.28 -19.59
C ALA A 86 1.83 24.78 -19.72
N SER A 87 3.08 25.17 -19.52
CA SER A 87 3.67 26.27 -20.27
C SER A 87 5.16 26.05 -20.50
N THR A 88 5.46 25.85 -21.78
CA THR A 88 6.75 26.01 -22.43
C THR A 88 7.50 27.25 -21.94
N ASP A 89 8.67 27.08 -21.34
CA ASP A 89 9.88 27.62 -21.94
C ASP A 89 11.14 26.90 -21.44
N VAL A 90 12.04 26.63 -22.38
CA VAL A 90 13.25 25.85 -22.18
C VAL A 90 14.35 26.76 -21.62
N ALA A 91 14.96 26.31 -20.52
CA ALA A 91 16.34 26.59 -20.07
C ALA A 91 16.46 27.13 -18.62
N HIS A 92 16.28 26.25 -17.64
CA HIS A 92 17.14 26.15 -16.44
C HIS A 92 16.82 24.85 -15.67
N GLN A 93 17.00 23.70 -16.33
CA GLN A 93 16.98 22.40 -15.66
C GLN A 93 18.41 22.01 -15.30
N GLU A 94 18.89 22.48 -14.15
CA GLU A 94 20.03 21.88 -13.42
C GLU A 94 20.20 22.57 -12.04
N GLN A 95 19.14 22.77 -11.26
CA GLN A 95 19.32 23.14 -9.84
C GLN A 95 18.13 22.96 -8.86
N GLU A 96 17.00 22.37 -9.25
CA GLU A 96 15.85 22.20 -8.33
C GLU A 96 15.46 20.73 -8.05
N GLN A 97 16.33 19.76 -8.36
CA GLN A 97 16.09 18.33 -8.03
C GLN A 97 16.59 17.90 -6.64
N SER A 98 16.85 18.86 -5.74
CA SER A 98 17.43 18.61 -4.41
C SER A 98 16.71 19.32 -3.25
N ARG A 99 15.42 19.63 -3.41
CA ARG A 99 14.56 20.12 -2.31
C ARG A 99 13.14 19.56 -2.41
N ASP A 100 13.00 18.25 -2.19
CA ASP A 100 11.75 17.65 -1.67
C ASP A 100 11.99 16.23 -1.15
N LYS A 101 13.12 16.03 -0.47
CA LYS A 101 13.41 14.82 0.30
C LYS A 101 13.86 15.28 1.69
N ASP A 102 13.16 14.78 2.71
CA ASP A 102 13.25 15.14 4.13
C ASP A 102 12.31 16.27 4.61
N GLU A 103 11.02 16.21 4.26
CA GLU A 103 10.02 16.75 5.19
C GLU A 103 9.69 15.65 6.21
N PRO A 104 10.03 15.81 7.51
CA PRO A 104 9.64 14.84 8.53
C PRO A 104 8.12 14.73 8.52
N GLY A 105 7.61 13.50 8.40
CA GLY A 105 6.18 13.21 8.33
C GLY A 105 5.40 13.98 9.39
N ASP A 106 4.22 14.49 9.01
CA ASP A 106 3.36 15.21 9.94
C ASP A 106 3.13 14.33 11.18
N PRO A 107 3.67 14.71 12.37
CA PRO A 107 3.60 13.87 13.55
C PRO A 107 2.15 13.62 13.99
N VAL A 108 1.21 14.47 13.57
CA VAL A 108 -0.23 14.25 13.79
C VAL A 108 -0.75 13.15 12.88
N ALA A 109 -0.40 13.17 11.59
CA ALA A 109 -0.77 12.12 10.64
C ALA A 109 -0.18 10.77 11.06
N ASP A 110 1.10 10.72 11.44
CA ASP A 110 1.75 9.51 11.94
C ASP A 110 1.04 8.94 13.18
N ALA A 111 0.65 9.81 14.12
CA ALA A 111 -0.08 9.40 15.31
C ALA A 111 -1.48 8.85 14.99
N ILE A 112 -2.14 9.37 13.96
CA ILE A 112 -3.42 8.85 13.46
C ILE A 112 -3.21 7.46 12.86
N THR A 113 -2.24 7.31 11.96
CA THR A 113 -1.89 6.04 11.32
C THR A 113 -1.58 4.94 12.34
N VAL A 114 -0.75 5.25 13.35
CA VAL A 114 -0.42 4.30 14.43
C VAL A 114 -1.67 3.83 15.16
N ARG A 115 -2.64 4.72 15.41
CA ARG A 115 -3.91 4.37 16.08
C ARG A 115 -4.77 3.48 15.19
N GLU A 116 -4.87 3.78 13.91
CA GLU A 116 -5.65 2.99 12.94
C GLU A 116 -5.12 1.56 12.82
N VAL A 117 -3.79 1.40 12.69
CA VAL A 117 -3.13 0.09 12.69
C VAL A 117 -3.41 -0.65 13.99
N ALA A 118 -3.25 0.02 15.14
CA ALA A 118 -3.50 -0.59 16.44
C ALA A 118 -4.97 -1.03 16.62
N ASP A 119 -5.92 -0.23 16.16
CA ASP A 119 -7.35 -0.54 16.24
C ASP A 119 -7.75 -1.69 15.31
N ALA A 120 -7.26 -1.69 14.08
CA ALA A 120 -7.45 -2.79 13.13
C ALA A 120 -6.86 -4.10 13.68
N TRP A 121 -5.61 -4.05 14.18
CA TRP A 121 -4.95 -5.21 14.76
C TRP A 121 -5.68 -5.74 15.99
N ARG A 122 -6.24 -4.86 16.84
CA ARG A 122 -7.04 -5.27 18.00
C ARG A 122 -8.31 -6.03 17.58
N ARG A 123 -8.97 -5.62 16.50
CA ARG A 123 -10.13 -6.34 15.95
C ARG A 123 -9.71 -7.72 15.44
N ILE A 124 -8.58 -7.81 14.73
CA ILE A 124 -8.02 -9.08 14.23
C ILE A 124 -7.69 -10.02 15.39
N ILE A 125 -6.95 -9.55 16.41
CA ILE A 125 -6.64 -10.35 17.61
C ILE A 125 -7.92 -10.80 18.33
N GLY A 126 -8.90 -9.91 18.47
CA GLY A 126 -10.18 -10.25 19.09
C GLY A 126 -10.90 -11.38 18.35
N TRP A 127 -10.88 -11.33 17.02
CA TRP A 127 -11.44 -12.38 16.18
C TRP A 127 -10.64 -13.69 16.29
N LEU A 128 -9.31 -13.64 16.22
CA LEU A 128 -8.44 -14.81 16.32
C LEU A 128 -8.59 -15.52 17.67
N LYS A 129 -8.62 -14.78 18.78
CA LYS A 129 -8.84 -15.36 20.12
C LYS A 129 -10.12 -16.19 20.22
N HIS A 130 -11.17 -15.77 19.52
CA HIS A 130 -12.48 -16.43 19.57
C HIS A 130 -12.62 -17.57 18.55
N ASN A 131 -12.11 -17.38 17.33
CA ASN A 131 -12.38 -18.25 16.20
C ASN A 131 -11.19 -19.15 15.80
N ALA A 132 -9.97 -18.75 16.13
CA ALA A 132 -8.73 -19.45 15.77
C ALA A 132 -7.68 -19.34 16.90
N PRO A 133 -7.96 -19.91 18.08
CA PRO A 133 -7.11 -19.74 19.27
C PRO A 133 -5.69 -20.28 19.07
N ASP A 134 -5.50 -21.33 18.27
CA ASP A 134 -4.18 -21.87 17.94
C ASP A 134 -3.37 -20.88 17.09
N SER A 135 -3.98 -20.28 16.07
CA SER A 135 -3.35 -19.21 15.27
C SER A 135 -3.05 -17.97 16.11
N TYR A 136 -3.93 -17.63 17.07
CA TYR A 136 -3.65 -16.56 18.02
C TYR A 136 -2.43 -16.87 18.90
N ALA A 137 -2.31 -18.11 19.38
CA ALA A 137 -1.20 -18.56 20.22
C ALA A 137 0.15 -18.60 19.48
N ALA A 138 0.13 -18.70 18.14
CA ALA A 138 1.32 -18.69 17.29
C ALA A 138 1.85 -17.29 16.97
N LEU A 139 1.07 -16.23 17.24
CA LEU A 139 1.52 -14.85 17.06
C LEU A 139 2.64 -14.51 18.06
N ARG A 140 3.70 -13.91 17.55
CA ARG A 140 4.78 -13.40 18.40
C ARG A 140 4.38 -12.12 19.10
N ALA A 141 4.97 -11.90 20.26
CA ALA A 141 4.91 -10.60 20.91
C ALA A 141 5.46 -9.51 19.99
N GLY A 142 4.98 -8.29 20.18
CA GLY A 142 5.47 -7.11 19.46
C GLY A 142 6.98 -6.90 19.61
N ALA A 143 7.59 -6.41 18.53
CA ALA A 143 9.01 -6.11 18.47
C ALA A 143 9.34 -4.86 19.30
N SER A 144 10.55 -4.84 19.86
CA SER A 144 11.08 -3.63 20.49
C SER A 144 11.53 -2.62 19.42
N PRO A 145 11.55 -1.31 19.72
CA PRO A 145 12.07 -0.30 18.79
C PRO A 145 13.51 -0.58 18.33
N ALA A 146 14.33 -1.15 19.22
CA ALA A 146 15.71 -1.53 18.90
C ALA A 146 15.79 -2.69 17.90
N ALA A 147 14.89 -3.68 18.00
CA ALA A 147 14.83 -4.77 17.03
C ALA A 147 14.40 -4.28 15.64
N ILE A 148 13.45 -3.33 15.59
CA ILE A 148 13.02 -2.71 14.33
C ILE A 148 14.15 -1.88 13.72
N ALA A 149 14.87 -1.09 14.52
CA ALA A 149 16.03 -0.32 14.03
C ALA A 149 17.14 -1.22 13.48
N ALA A 150 17.41 -2.36 14.12
CA ALA A 150 18.38 -3.33 13.60
C ALA A 150 17.94 -3.95 12.27
N LEU A 151 16.64 -4.20 12.09
CA LEU A 151 16.09 -4.66 10.81
C LEU A 151 16.21 -3.57 9.74
N GLU A 152 15.92 -2.32 10.08
CA GLU A 152 16.07 -1.17 9.18
C GLU A 152 17.50 -1.06 8.63
N GLU A 153 18.49 -1.21 9.53
CA GLU A 153 19.91 -1.22 9.19
C GLU A 153 20.28 -2.40 8.28
N ASP A 154 19.78 -3.60 8.57
CA ASP A 154 20.04 -4.81 7.77
C ASP A 154 19.42 -4.74 6.36
N LEU A 155 18.23 -4.15 6.24
CA LEU A 155 17.57 -3.95 4.95
C LEU A 155 18.16 -2.77 4.16
N GLY A 156 18.68 -1.76 4.85
CA GLY A 156 19.10 -0.49 4.27
C GLY A 156 17.93 0.36 3.75
N ILE A 157 16.73 0.15 4.29
CA ILE A 157 15.48 0.82 3.87
C ILE A 157 14.80 1.39 5.11
N PRO A 158 14.39 2.67 5.12
CA PRO A 158 13.58 3.20 6.20
C PRO A 158 12.23 2.48 6.26
N ILE A 159 11.86 1.96 7.44
CA ILE A 159 10.62 1.22 7.62
C ILE A 159 9.44 2.20 7.74
N PRO A 160 8.40 2.09 6.89
CA PRO A 160 7.21 2.94 6.95
C PRO A 160 6.50 2.87 8.31
N VAL A 161 5.86 3.98 8.71
CA VAL A 161 5.25 4.15 10.04
C VAL A 161 4.17 3.10 10.33
N GLU A 162 3.37 2.73 9.33
CA GLU A 162 2.33 1.71 9.38
C GLU A 162 2.93 0.35 9.74
N LEU A 163 4.01 -0.03 9.06
CA LEU A 163 4.67 -1.31 9.23
C LEU A 163 5.40 -1.38 10.56
N ARG A 164 6.05 -0.29 10.97
CA ARG A 164 6.62 -0.14 12.31
C ARG A 164 5.55 -0.34 13.38
N ALA A 165 4.39 0.30 13.25
CA ALA A 165 3.28 0.17 14.19
C ALA A 165 2.78 -1.27 14.28
N LEU A 166 2.62 -1.96 13.14
CA LEU A 166 2.23 -3.37 13.10
C LEU A 166 3.27 -4.26 13.80
N TRP A 167 4.55 -4.08 13.50
CA TRP A 167 5.62 -4.88 14.10
C TRP A 167 5.80 -4.64 15.59
N MET A 168 5.51 -3.44 16.09
CA MET A 168 5.44 -3.17 17.54
C MET A 168 4.30 -3.91 18.23
N LEU A 169 3.29 -4.39 17.49
CA LEU A 169 2.18 -5.17 18.01
C LEU A 169 2.38 -6.68 17.83
N THR A 170 3.07 -7.10 16.76
CA THR A 170 3.37 -8.51 16.46
C THR A 170 4.67 -8.66 15.66
N ALA A 171 5.65 -9.39 16.17
CA ALA A 171 6.92 -9.63 15.48
C ALA A 171 6.88 -10.85 14.53
N GLY A 172 5.75 -11.04 13.83
CA GLY A 172 5.50 -12.18 12.97
C GLY A 172 4.68 -13.30 13.61
N ASP A 173 4.61 -14.42 12.90
CA ASP A 173 3.78 -15.58 13.20
C ASP A 173 4.62 -16.86 13.05
N ASP A 174 4.74 -17.65 14.12
CA ASP A 174 5.45 -18.95 14.06
C ASP A 174 4.61 -20.05 13.38
N GLY A 175 3.32 -19.77 13.13
CA GLY A 175 2.34 -20.71 12.62
C GLY A 175 1.88 -21.74 13.66
N ALA A 176 0.66 -22.24 13.48
CA ALA A 176 0.09 -23.31 14.29
C ALA A 176 -0.23 -24.51 13.40
N ASN A 177 0.38 -25.67 13.68
CA ASN A 177 0.16 -26.91 12.91
C ASN A 177 0.45 -26.75 11.39
N GLY A 178 1.41 -25.91 11.02
CA GLY A 178 1.73 -25.58 9.63
C GLY A 178 0.79 -24.54 9.00
N TRP A 179 -0.07 -23.92 9.80
CA TRP A 179 -1.00 -22.89 9.35
C TRP A 179 -0.61 -21.50 9.85
N GLY A 180 -0.65 -20.51 8.96
CA GLY A 180 -0.46 -19.10 9.30
C GLY A 180 -1.75 -18.43 9.79
N CYS A 181 -1.60 -17.28 10.44
CA CYS A 181 -2.70 -16.54 11.07
C CYS A 181 -3.51 -15.67 10.11
N LEU A 182 -3.02 -15.46 8.87
CA LEU A 182 -3.69 -14.65 7.87
C LEU A 182 -4.57 -15.49 6.94
N PRO A 183 -5.53 -14.86 6.25
CA PRO A 183 -6.34 -15.54 5.24
C PRO A 183 -5.49 -16.30 4.21
N ARG A 184 -6.05 -17.38 3.67
CA ARG A 184 -5.38 -18.27 2.70
C ARG A 184 -4.13 -18.97 3.25
N ASN A 185 -4.06 -19.16 4.57
CA ASN A 185 -2.96 -19.82 5.26
C ASN A 185 -1.62 -19.08 5.18
N MET A 186 -1.67 -17.77 4.95
CA MET A 186 -0.46 -16.95 4.91
C MET A 186 0.02 -16.62 6.33
N ALA A 187 1.32 -16.37 6.48
CA ALA A 187 1.92 -16.05 7.77
C ALA A 187 2.59 -14.67 7.72
N LEU A 188 2.48 -13.91 8.81
CA LEU A 188 3.29 -12.70 8.98
C LEU A 188 4.74 -13.12 9.18
N MET A 189 5.63 -12.58 8.35
CA MET A 189 7.05 -12.95 8.39
C MET A 189 7.71 -12.46 9.67
N ARG A 190 8.60 -13.29 10.20
CA ARG A 190 9.49 -12.97 11.32
C ARG A 190 10.68 -12.18 10.79
N PHE A 191 11.35 -11.38 11.64
CA PHE A 191 12.41 -10.48 11.15
C PHE A 191 13.56 -11.21 10.47
N ASP A 192 13.95 -12.39 10.98
CA ASP A 192 14.95 -13.25 10.35
C ASP A 192 14.53 -13.71 8.94
N GLU A 193 13.24 -13.96 8.74
CA GLU A 193 12.66 -14.35 7.45
C GLU A 193 12.56 -13.18 6.50
N VAL A 194 12.21 -11.98 7.01
CA VAL A 194 12.20 -10.74 6.23
C VAL A 194 13.59 -10.48 5.67
N SER A 195 14.62 -10.46 6.53
CA SER A 195 16.03 -10.29 6.16
C SER A 195 16.51 -11.37 5.18
N ALA A 196 16.19 -12.65 5.43
CA ALA A 196 16.60 -13.74 4.56
C ALA A 196 15.94 -13.65 3.17
N CYS A 197 14.64 -13.37 3.13
CA CYS A 197 13.89 -13.23 1.88
C CYS A 197 14.36 -12.01 1.10
N TYR A 198 14.53 -10.86 1.76
CA TYR A 198 15.02 -9.64 1.12
C TYR A 198 16.39 -9.87 0.46
N ARG A 199 17.36 -10.45 1.17
CA ARG A 199 18.68 -10.79 0.61
C ARG A 199 18.56 -11.74 -0.58
N LEU A 200 17.76 -12.80 -0.45
CA LEU A 200 17.51 -13.73 -1.55
C LEU A 200 16.95 -13.04 -2.80
N LYS A 201 16.04 -12.07 -2.63
CA LYS A 201 15.45 -11.31 -3.74
C LYS A 201 16.42 -10.31 -4.35
N MET A 202 17.22 -9.64 -3.52
CA MET A 202 18.27 -8.73 -3.98
C MET A 202 19.34 -9.49 -4.77
N ASP A 203 19.76 -10.66 -4.31
CA ASP A 203 20.69 -11.53 -5.06
C ASP A 203 20.11 -11.97 -6.40
N ALA A 204 18.82 -12.32 -6.42
CA ALA A 204 18.13 -12.67 -7.66
C ALA A 204 18.04 -11.49 -8.64
N GLN A 205 17.80 -10.27 -8.15
CA GLN A 205 17.83 -9.06 -8.97
C GLN A 205 19.24 -8.79 -9.50
N ALA A 206 20.27 -8.89 -8.66
CA ALA A 206 21.67 -8.72 -9.08
C ALA A 206 22.09 -9.75 -10.14
N HIS A 207 21.53 -10.97 -10.11
CA HIS A 207 21.74 -11.97 -11.15
C HIS A 207 20.99 -11.65 -12.45
N GLN A 208 19.84 -10.98 -12.37
CA GLN A 208 19.05 -10.56 -13.51
C GLN A 208 19.64 -9.33 -14.22
N ASP A 209 20.29 -8.42 -13.48
CA ASP A 209 20.80 -7.16 -14.06
C ASP A 209 21.74 -7.37 -15.26
N PRO A 210 22.74 -8.28 -15.22
CA PRO A 210 23.57 -8.57 -16.39
C PRO A 210 22.79 -9.15 -17.58
N LEU A 211 21.69 -9.87 -17.33
CA LEU A 211 20.84 -10.45 -18.37
C LEU A 211 19.96 -9.39 -19.05
N ASN A 212 19.69 -8.28 -18.35
CA ASN A 212 18.98 -7.13 -18.89
C ASN A 212 19.90 -6.23 -19.74
N VAL A 213 21.23 -6.31 -19.58
CA VAL A 213 22.17 -5.50 -20.36
C VAL A 213 22.02 -5.77 -21.86
N GLY A 214 21.75 -4.71 -22.62
CA GLY A 214 21.58 -4.77 -24.08
C GLY A 214 20.18 -5.17 -24.53
N ARG A 215 19.23 -5.39 -23.62
CA ARG A 215 17.81 -5.55 -23.96
C ARG A 215 17.11 -4.19 -24.07
N PRO A 216 16.16 -4.05 -25.00
CA PRO A 216 15.22 -2.93 -24.99
C PRO A 216 14.52 -2.83 -23.63
N GLU A 217 14.21 -1.61 -23.16
CA GLU A 217 13.60 -1.37 -21.84
C GLU A 217 12.31 -2.17 -21.63
N GLU A 218 11.49 -2.29 -22.68
CA GLU A 218 10.25 -3.08 -22.69
C GLU A 218 10.44 -4.59 -22.48
N GLU A 219 11.64 -5.11 -22.72
CA GLU A 219 12.02 -6.51 -22.50
C GLU A 219 12.82 -6.71 -21.20
N GLN A 220 13.15 -5.63 -20.49
CA GLN A 220 13.85 -5.72 -19.22
C GLN A 220 12.89 -6.21 -18.14
N PHE A 221 13.39 -7.13 -17.32
CA PHE A 221 12.61 -7.73 -16.25
C PHE A 221 13.18 -7.32 -14.89
N THR A 222 12.34 -6.71 -14.06
CA THR A 222 12.65 -6.46 -12.65
C THR A 222 12.09 -7.59 -11.79
N VAL A 223 12.99 -8.41 -11.25
CA VAL A 223 12.68 -9.47 -10.26
C VAL A 223 12.27 -8.84 -8.93
N TRP A 224 13.03 -7.83 -8.47
CA TRP A 224 12.84 -7.18 -7.19
C TRP A 224 13.30 -5.72 -7.23
N LYS A 225 12.64 -4.87 -6.44
CA LYS A 225 13.08 -3.49 -6.21
C LYS A 225 13.65 -3.38 -4.80
N ALA A 226 14.70 -2.59 -4.64
CA ALA A 226 15.33 -2.36 -3.33
C ALA A 226 14.37 -1.77 -2.29
N THR A 227 13.27 -1.14 -2.71
CA THR A 227 12.28 -0.53 -1.80
C THR A 227 11.24 -1.51 -1.28
N ARG A 228 11.24 -2.76 -1.79
CA ARG A 228 10.26 -3.78 -1.42
C ARG A 228 10.70 -4.54 -0.18
N ILE A 229 9.87 -4.47 0.86
CA ILE A 229 10.04 -5.16 2.14
C ILE A 229 9.10 -6.37 2.16
N PRO A 230 9.61 -7.62 2.20
CA PRO A 230 8.74 -8.79 2.32
C PRO A 230 8.10 -8.81 3.71
N ILE A 231 6.78 -9.00 3.79
CA ILE A 231 6.04 -8.91 5.07
C ILE A 231 5.13 -10.10 5.34
N VAL A 232 4.68 -10.79 4.29
CA VAL A 232 3.79 -11.94 4.40
C VAL A 232 4.37 -13.09 3.58
N ALA A 233 4.46 -14.26 4.19
CA ALA A 233 4.84 -15.51 3.56
C ALA A 233 3.61 -16.29 3.10
N ARG A 234 3.75 -17.11 2.05
CA ARG A 234 2.67 -18.03 1.60
C ARG A 234 2.26 -19.06 2.66
N GLY A 235 3.13 -19.28 3.63
CA GLY A 235 2.85 -20.04 4.84
C GLY A 235 4.02 -19.95 5.81
N PRO A 236 3.87 -20.43 7.04
CA PRO A 236 4.89 -20.31 8.09
C PRO A 236 6.19 -21.07 7.79
N THR A 237 6.18 -21.99 6.81
CA THR A 237 7.36 -22.77 6.40
C THR A 237 7.93 -22.36 5.04
N ASP A 238 7.31 -21.44 4.31
CA ASP A 238 7.81 -20.94 3.03
C ASP A 238 7.88 -19.40 3.06
N SER A 239 9.02 -18.90 3.52
CA SER A 239 9.35 -17.48 3.58
C SER A 239 9.95 -16.94 2.27
N THR A 240 10.08 -17.75 1.22
CA THR A 240 10.74 -17.31 -0.03
C THR A 240 9.80 -16.57 -0.98
N SER A 241 8.49 -16.63 -0.72
CA SER A 241 7.45 -16.04 -1.54
C SER A 241 6.25 -15.56 -0.71
N GLY A 242 5.57 -14.52 -1.21
CA GLY A 242 4.39 -13.96 -0.57
C GLY A 242 4.17 -12.50 -0.94
N LEU A 243 3.69 -11.69 0.00
CA LEU A 243 3.38 -10.27 -0.22
C LEU A 243 4.47 -9.38 0.37
N TYR A 244 4.65 -8.21 -0.25
CA TYR A 244 5.69 -7.25 0.10
C TYR A 244 5.12 -5.85 0.11
N LEU A 245 5.61 -5.01 1.01
CA LEU A 245 5.31 -3.59 1.01
C LEU A 245 6.38 -2.85 0.20
N ASP A 246 6.01 -2.07 -0.79
CA ASP A 246 6.92 -1.16 -1.48
C ASP A 246 6.98 0.17 -0.70
N ALA A 247 8.09 0.41 -0.01
CA ALA A 247 8.30 1.55 0.88
C ALA A 247 8.20 2.91 0.18
N ASP A 248 8.44 2.97 -1.14
CA ASP A 248 8.30 4.22 -1.90
C ASP A 248 6.84 4.58 -2.15
N SER A 249 5.98 3.58 -2.33
CA SER A 249 4.61 3.78 -2.77
C SER A 249 3.55 3.49 -1.70
N GLY A 250 3.96 2.82 -0.61
CA GLY A 250 3.06 2.34 0.45
C GLY A 250 2.16 1.18 0.04
N TYR A 251 2.33 0.61 -1.16
CA TYR A 251 1.49 -0.49 -1.66
C TYR A 251 2.02 -1.87 -1.31
N LEU A 252 1.08 -2.80 -1.12
CA LEU A 252 1.29 -4.21 -0.76
C LEU A 252 1.12 -5.15 -1.97
#